data_AF-A0A9P9JRD7-F1
#
_entry.id   AF-A0A9P9JRD7-F1
#
_cell.length_a   1.000
_cell.length_b   1.000
_cell.length_c   1.000
_cell.angle_alpha   90.00
_cell.angle_beta   90.00
_cell.angle_gamma   90.00
#
_symmetry.space_group_name_H-M   'P 1'
#
loop_
_entity.id
_entity.type
_entity.pdbx_description
1 polymer ?
#
loop_
_entity_poly.entity_id
_entity_poly.type
_entity_poly.pdbx_seq_one_letter_code
_entity_poly.pdbx_strand_id
1 'polypeptide(L)'
;MKQFDKNVSFASVDLSKVAAQKPSLMRRQLDDVYRLLLDGRISPISTTAYCISNIEQAFCALQGGKVTRKLVVILSADAVVKATPRRNIVRYTAGGCHLSVDRRHRRSWM
;
A
#
# COMPACT_ATOMS: atom_id res chain seq x y z
N MET A 1 15.78 10.50 27.95
CA MET A 1 15.07 11.47 28.82
C MET A 1 15.86 12.75 29.04
N LYS A 2 17.18 12.70 29.30
CA LYS A 2 18.06 13.89 29.41
C LYS A 2 17.98 14.90 28.24
N GLN A 3 17.57 14.44 27.06
CA GLN A 3 17.37 15.30 25.89
C GLN A 3 16.22 16.31 26.12
N PHE A 4 15.16 15.92 26.84
CA PHE A 4 14.00 16.77 27.10
C PHE A 4 14.28 17.91 28.11
N ASP A 5 15.33 17.79 28.92
CA ASP A 5 15.81 18.87 29.80
C ASP A 5 16.28 20.10 28.99
N LYS A 6 16.52 19.93 27.68
CA LYS A 6 16.89 20.98 26.75
C LYS A 6 15.69 21.61 26.03
N ASN A 7 14.47 21.38 26.51
CA ASN A 7 13.23 21.86 25.89
C ASN A 7 13.09 21.44 24.42
N VAL A 8 13.53 20.22 24.08
CA VAL A 8 13.39 19.66 22.73
C VAL A 8 12.07 18.91 22.61
N SER A 9 11.50 18.91 21.41
CA SER A 9 10.33 18.08 21.08
C SER A 9 10.75 16.84 20.30
N PHE A 10 10.12 15.70 20.59
CA PHE A 10 10.24 14.48 19.81
C PHE A 10 8.92 14.22 19.09
N ALA A 11 8.97 14.06 17.77
CA ALA A 11 7.80 13.75 16.95
C ALA A 11 8.03 12.46 16.17
N SER A 12 7.04 11.56 16.24
CA SER A 12 6.93 10.40 15.36
C SER A 12 5.80 10.65 14.37
N VAL A 13 6.06 10.45 13.08
CA VAL A 13 5.13 10.76 12.00
C VAL A 13 4.83 9.51 11.19
N ASP A 14 3.55 9.14 11.14
CA ASP A 14 3.02 8.04 10.33
C ASP A 14 1.95 8.60 9.40
N LEU A 15 2.30 8.76 8.12
CA LEU A 15 1.39 9.32 7.12
C LEU A 15 0.22 8.39 6.80
N SER A 16 0.32 7.09 7.05
CA SER A 16 -0.79 6.15 6.83
C SER A 16 -1.89 6.40 7.86
N LYS A 17 -1.52 6.65 9.12
CA LYS A 17 -2.47 7.05 10.16
C LYS A 17 -3.06 8.43 9.90
N VAL A 18 -2.24 9.39 9.43
CA VAL A 18 -2.74 10.72 9.05
C VAL A 18 -3.78 10.59 7.93
N ALA A 19 -3.51 9.81 6.89
CA ALA A 19 -4.45 9.57 5.80
C ALA A 19 -5.77 8.97 6.29
N ALA A 20 -5.70 7.95 7.14
CA ALA A 20 -6.88 7.22 7.62
C ALA A 20 -7.72 8.00 8.65
N GLN A 21 -7.08 8.79 9.52
CA GLN A 21 -7.74 9.38 10.70
C GLN A 21 -7.88 10.91 10.63
N LYS A 22 -7.07 11.59 9.82
CA LYS A 22 -7.04 13.06 9.72
C LYS A 22 -7.06 13.50 8.24
N PRO A 23 -8.12 13.21 7.48
CA PRO A 23 -8.16 13.45 6.04
C PRO A 23 -8.02 14.94 5.66
N SER A 24 -8.53 15.86 6.50
CA SER A 24 -8.34 17.30 6.30
C SER A 24 -6.88 17.73 6.39
N LEU A 25 -6.12 17.14 7.33
CA LEU A 25 -4.68 17.38 7.45
C LEU A 25 -3.92 16.79 6.26
N MET A 26 -4.25 15.56 5.83
CA MET A 26 -3.64 14.94 4.65
C MET A 26 -3.89 15.77 3.39
N ARG A 27 -5.11 16.27 3.20
CA ARG A 27 -5.45 17.17 2.09
C ARG A 27 -4.57 18.42 2.09
N ARG A 28 -4.48 19.12 3.23
CA ARG A 28 -3.63 20.31 3.34
C ARG A 28 -2.17 20.00 3.01
N GLN A 29 -1.63 18.87 3.48
CA GLN A 29 -0.26 18.46 3.17
C GLN A 29 -0.05 18.22 1.66
N LEU A 30 -1.01 17.59 0.98
CA LEU A 30 -0.96 17.40 -0.47
C LEU A 30 -1.07 18.73 -1.22
N ASP A 31 -1.94 19.65 -0.79
CA ASP A 31 -2.07 20.99 -1.36
C ASP A 31 -0.73 21.76 -1.30
N ASP A 32 -0.03 21.67 -0.18
CA ASP A 32 1.29 22.30 -0.02
C ASP A 32 2.36 21.64 -0.93
N VAL A 33 2.32 20.32 -1.11
CA VAL A 33 3.21 19.62 -2.06
C VAL A 33 2.91 20.05 -3.50
N TYR A 34 1.64 20.20 -3.88
CA TYR A 34 1.28 20.67 -5.22
C TYR A 34 1.74 22.10 -5.48
N ARG A 35 1.65 22.99 -4.48
CA ARG A 35 2.21 24.35 -4.59
C ARG A 35 3.71 24.30 -4.85
N LEU A 36 4.45 23.51 -4.09
CA LEU A 36 5.90 23.34 -4.31
C LEU A 36 6.22 22.82 -5.71
N LEU A 37 5.36 21.94 -6.26
CA LEU A 37 5.52 21.42 -7.61
C LEU A 37 5.27 22.51 -8.67
N LEU A 38 4.19 23.28 -8.51
CA LEU A 38 3.83 24.39 -9.41
C LEU A 38 4.89 25.50 -9.38
N ASP A 39 5.43 25.79 -8.21
CA ASP A 39 6.50 26.78 -8.00
C ASP A 39 7.88 26.27 -8.48
N GLY A 40 7.97 25.03 -8.98
CA GLY A 40 9.21 24.41 -9.45
C GLY A 40 10.24 24.16 -8.33
N ARG A 41 9.83 24.20 -7.06
CA ARG A 41 10.69 23.99 -5.89
C ARG A 41 11.02 22.52 -5.66
N ILE A 42 10.17 21.63 -6.17
CA ILE A 42 10.41 20.19 -6.19
C ILE A 42 10.32 19.68 -7.63
N SER A 43 11.12 18.66 -7.94
CA SER A 43 11.18 18.03 -9.25
C SER A 43 11.13 16.51 -9.12
N PRO A 44 10.77 15.79 -10.20
CA PRO A 44 10.79 14.34 -10.19
C PRO A 44 12.14 13.78 -9.75
N ILE A 45 12.12 12.81 -8.85
CA ILE A 45 13.31 12.08 -8.43
C ILE A 45 13.72 11.04 -9.47
N SER A 46 15.01 10.69 -9.51
CA SER A 46 15.48 9.56 -10.33
C SER A 46 14.78 8.26 -9.91
N THR A 47 14.34 7.49 -10.90
CA THR A 47 13.63 6.22 -10.70
C THR A 47 14.39 5.07 -11.33
N THR A 48 14.43 3.93 -10.66
CA THR A 48 14.87 2.66 -11.25
C THR A 48 13.63 1.90 -11.71
N ALA A 49 13.47 1.73 -13.01
CA ALA A 49 12.32 1.06 -13.60
C ALA A 49 12.60 -0.41 -13.86
N TYR A 50 11.64 -1.27 -13.53
CA TYR A 50 11.63 -2.70 -13.89
C TYR A 50 10.34 -3.02 -14.64
N CYS A 51 10.41 -3.86 -15.68
CA CYS A 51 9.21 -4.47 -16.24
C CYS A 51 8.57 -5.39 -15.20
N ILE A 52 7.23 -5.48 -15.18
CA ILE A 52 6.52 -6.40 -14.28
C ILE A 52 6.94 -7.87 -14.47
N SER A 53 7.37 -8.28 -15.67
CA SER A 53 7.94 -9.61 -15.90
C SER A 53 9.18 -9.90 -15.05
N ASN A 54 9.89 -8.85 -14.61
CA ASN A 54 11.09 -8.92 -13.79
C ASN A 54 10.82 -8.54 -12.32
N ILE A 55 9.59 -8.71 -11.83
CA ILE A 55 9.18 -8.28 -10.49
C ILE A 55 10.02 -8.91 -9.37
N GLU A 56 10.42 -10.18 -9.51
CA GLU A 56 11.30 -10.86 -8.55
C GLU A 56 12.66 -10.16 -8.45
N GLN A 57 13.28 -9.84 -9.61
CA GLN A 57 14.54 -9.11 -9.66
C GLN A 57 14.40 -7.70 -9.07
N ALA A 58 13.26 -7.04 -9.33
CA ALA A 58 12.94 -5.73 -8.79
C ALA A 58 12.94 -5.75 -7.24
N PHE A 59 12.28 -6.76 -6.64
CA PHE A 59 12.29 -6.94 -5.18
C PHE A 59 13.66 -7.31 -4.62
N CYS A 60 14.42 -8.19 -5.28
CA CYS A 60 15.79 -8.51 -4.85
C CYS A 60 16.70 -7.28 -4.91
N ALA A 61 16.56 -6.43 -5.93
CA ALA A 61 17.31 -5.18 -6.04
C ALA A 61 16.93 -4.19 -4.93
N LEU A 62 15.65 -4.11 -4.59
CA LEU A 62 15.16 -3.30 -3.47
C LEU A 62 15.71 -3.79 -2.12
N GLN A 63 15.65 -5.10 -1.86
CA GLN A 63 16.17 -5.72 -0.63
C GLN A 63 17.69 -5.58 -0.51
N GLY A 64 18.41 -5.71 -1.62
CA GLY A 64 19.87 -5.57 -1.67
C GLY A 64 20.37 -4.12 -1.64
N GLY A 65 19.49 -3.13 -1.49
CA GLY A 65 19.86 -1.71 -1.44
C GLY A 65 20.41 -1.14 -2.75
N LYS A 66 20.18 -1.82 -3.89
CA LYS A 66 20.64 -1.37 -5.21
C LYS A 66 19.80 -0.23 -5.79
N VAL A 67 18.62 0.02 -5.20
CA VAL A 67 17.72 1.10 -5.57
C VAL A 67 18.00 2.31 -4.68
N THR A 68 18.46 3.41 -5.27
CA THR A 68 18.87 4.60 -4.52
C THR A 68 17.71 5.50 -4.09
N ARG A 69 16.59 5.52 -4.83
CA ARG A 69 15.50 6.46 -4.60
C ARG A 69 14.12 5.83 -4.68
N LYS A 70 13.66 5.55 -5.91
CA LYS A 70 12.33 5.01 -6.14
C LYS A 70 12.40 3.90 -7.18
N LEU A 71 11.89 2.74 -6.81
CA LEU A 71 11.63 1.65 -7.73
C LEU A 71 10.25 1.84 -8.34
N VAL A 72 10.15 1.71 -9.65
CA VAL A 72 8.88 1.75 -10.38
C VAL A 72 8.74 0.46 -11.18
N VAL A 73 7.58 -0.19 -11.07
CA VAL A 73 7.24 -1.35 -11.91
C VAL A 73 6.37 -0.87 -13.07
N ILE A 74 6.82 -1.14 -14.29
CA ILE A 74 6.11 -0.79 -15.52
C ILE A 74 5.23 -1.97 -15.93
N LEU A 75 3.93 -1.68 -16.07
CA LEU A 75 2.94 -2.61 -16.62
C LEU A 75 2.96 -2.50 -18.14
N SER A 76 3.13 -3.63 -18.83
CA SER A 76 3.01 -3.71 -20.29
C SER A 76 1.93 -4.74 -20.63
N ALA A 77 1.15 -4.50 -21.69
CA ALA A 77 0.07 -5.40 -22.10
C ALA A 77 0.58 -6.82 -22.41
N ASP A 78 1.79 -6.92 -22.96
CA ASP A 78 2.41 -8.19 -23.35
C ASP A 78 3.24 -8.84 -22.23
N ALA A 79 3.21 -8.28 -21.01
CA ALA A 79 4.03 -8.79 -19.93
C ALA A 79 3.48 -10.11 -19.38
N VAL A 80 4.29 -11.15 -19.44
CA VAL A 80 4.02 -12.44 -18.80
C VAL A 80 4.68 -12.48 -17.44
N VAL A 81 3.93 -12.93 -16.42
CA VAL A 81 4.40 -13.07 -15.04
C VAL A 81 4.08 -14.46 -14.52
N LYS A 82 4.93 -15.00 -13.63
CA LYS A 82 4.60 -16.20 -12.87
C LYS A 82 3.53 -15.84 -11.86
N ALA A 83 2.30 -16.32 -12.08
CA ALA A 83 1.19 -16.14 -11.16
C ALA A 83 1.00 -17.41 -10.34
N THR A 84 0.85 -17.28 -9.03
CA THR A 84 0.31 -18.37 -8.22
C THR A 84 -1.17 -18.56 -8.57
N PRO A 85 -1.67 -19.80 -8.74
CA PRO A 85 -3.08 -20.04 -9.01
C PRO A 85 -3.95 -19.30 -8.00
N ARG A 86 -4.95 -18.57 -8.49
CA ARG A 86 -5.84 -17.79 -7.63
C ARG A 86 -6.59 -18.76 -6.72
N ARG A 87 -6.36 -18.64 -5.41
CA ARG A 87 -7.23 -19.30 -4.43
C ARG A 87 -8.63 -18.68 -4.58
N ASN A 88 -9.64 -19.49 -4.87
CA ASN A 88 -11.03 -19.03 -4.91
C ASN A 88 -11.45 -18.65 -3.49
N ILE A 89 -11.23 -17.38 -3.13
CA ILE A 89 -11.76 -16.79 -1.91
C ILE A 89 -13.18 -16.36 -2.22
N VAL A 90 -14.15 -17.03 -1.61
CA VAL A 90 -15.54 -16.56 -1.58
C VAL A 90 -15.54 -15.26 -0.80
N ARG A 91 -15.71 -14.14 -1.50
CA ARG A 91 -15.93 -12.83 -0.87
C ARG A 91 -17.44 -12.66 -0.72
N TYR A 92 -17.89 -12.54 0.51
CA TYR A 92 -19.25 -12.12 0.80
C TYR A 92 -19.39 -10.62 0.52
N THR A 93 -20.44 -10.23 -0.18
CA THR A 93 -20.76 -8.82 -0.41
C THR A 93 -21.15 -8.17 0.91
N ALA A 94 -20.59 -6.98 1.17
CA ALA A 94 -21.05 -6.16 2.29
C ALA A 94 -22.55 -5.86 2.10
N GLY A 95 -23.37 -6.25 3.08
CA GLY A 95 -24.84 -6.14 3.01
C GLY A 95 -25.57 -7.41 2.54
N GLY A 96 -24.86 -8.49 2.22
CA GLY A 96 -25.48 -9.80 1.95
C GLY A 96 -25.87 -10.52 3.24
N CYS A 97 -27.07 -11.08 3.30
CA CYS A 97 -27.47 -12.01 4.35
C CYS A 97 -27.06 -13.43 3.96
N HIS A 98 -26.38 -14.14 4.86
CA HIS A 98 -25.98 -15.53 4.65
C HIS A 98 -26.63 -16.42 5.70
N LEU A 99 -27.42 -17.40 5.25
CA LEU A 99 -28.05 -18.39 6.11
C LEU A 99 -27.18 -19.64 6.17
N SER A 100 -26.70 -19.99 7.37
CA SER A 100 -26.01 -21.25 7.64
C SER A 100 -26.99 -22.22 8.30
N VAL A 101 -27.27 -23.36 7.67
CA VAL A 101 -28.15 -24.41 8.24
C VAL A 101 -27.30 -25.56 8.77
N ASP A 102 -27.51 -25.95 10.03
CA ASP A 102 -26.85 -27.11 10.63
C ASP A 102 -27.34 -28.42 9.98
N ARG A 103 -26.40 -29.23 9.47
CA ARG A 103 -26.70 -30.50 8.81
C ARG A 103 -26.94 -31.66 9.79
N ARG A 104 -26.80 -31.47 11.11
CA ARG A 104 -26.90 -32.56 12.09
C ARG A 104 -28.30 -33.12 12.37
N HIS A 105 -29.38 -32.56 11.80
CA HIS A 105 -30.75 -32.97 12.17
C HIS A 105 -31.63 -33.52 11.03
N ARG A 106 -31.03 -34.02 9.94
CA ARG A 106 -31.78 -34.59 8.79
C ARG A 106 -32.08 -36.10 8.90
N ARG A 107 -32.29 -36.63 10.10
CA ARG A 107 -32.74 -38.02 10.33
C ARG A 107 -33.71 -38.10 11.52
N SER A 108 -34.92 -37.56 11.41
CA SER A 108 -36.00 -37.86 12.37
C SER A 108 -37.42 -37.65 11.81
N TRP A 109 -37.58 -37.58 10.49
CA TRP A 109 -38.91 -37.53 9.87
C TRP A 109 -38.90 -38.38 8.60
N MET A 110 -39.05 -39.69 8.79
CA MET A 110 -39.61 -40.67 7.86
C MET A 110 -40.33 -41.72 8.69
#